data_AF-A0A0J8WS52-F1
#
_entry.id   AF-A0A0J8WS52-F1
#
_cell.length_a   1.000
_cell.length_b   1.000
_cell.length_c   1.000
_cell.angle_alpha   90.00
_cell.angle_beta   90.00
_cell.angle_gamma   90.00
#
_symmetry.space_group_name_H-M   'P 1'
#
loop_
_entity.id
_entity.type
_entity.pdbx_description
1 polymer ?
#
loop_
_entity_poly.entity_id
_entity_poly.type
_entity_poly.pdbx_seq_one_letter_code
_entity_poly.pdbx_strand_id
1 'polypeptide(L)'
;MFLAPPMAAGAWTSFDRAVAALEKRGIPIPDEYHALKARLSEYGAISTPMRAKLIEAVLAGGGDVESLRSQALAETVTSREIDEAVQNAVRRRCREVYSGVAADVYSEVAKRFDVAAAELTKCFKVISPEADPAEVITADDKTRRAYTDGQAAAKELSDLVDLLQIAAELAGAERPHNDQPATGELHDVGIDMMQLGLTVRFDGHVRRLWESWSSNGPRTGSQWSALLELGATIKAVPLDEYVPQRRAKPLLERRETVVDETYGPGDETYRPAMRTVTVTVDPEDELVPAWNDTDGGFKPVQPAGPVADPFETHA
;
A
#
# COMPACT_ATOMS: atom_id res chain seq x y z
N MET A 1 29.76 3.30 -1.56
CA MET A 1 28.46 3.76 -2.09
C MET A 1 27.43 2.75 -1.62
N PHE A 2 26.86 2.94 -0.43
CA PHE A 2 25.91 1.99 0.15
C PHE A 2 24.54 2.25 -0.49
N LEU A 3 24.09 1.33 -1.34
CA LEU A 3 22.71 1.30 -1.82
C LEU A 3 21.83 1.06 -0.59
N ALA A 4 20.94 2.02 -0.30
CA ALA A 4 19.88 1.79 0.67
C ALA A 4 19.08 0.56 0.21
N PRO A 5 18.74 -0.38 1.11
CA PRO A 5 17.89 -1.51 0.74
C PRO A 5 16.56 -0.99 0.17
N PRO A 6 15.94 -1.72 -0.78
CA PRO A 6 14.57 -1.43 -1.20
C PRO A 6 13.71 -1.39 0.06
N MET A 7 12.99 -0.28 0.26
CA MET A 7 12.10 -0.17 1.41
C MET A 7 11.07 -1.29 1.29
N ALA A 8 10.97 -2.13 2.31
CA ALA A 8 9.95 -3.16 2.39
C ALA A 8 8.59 -2.48 2.21
N ALA A 9 7.81 -2.95 1.23
CA ALA A 9 6.43 -2.57 1.05
C ALA A 9 5.69 -2.77 2.38
N GLY A 10 5.03 -1.72 2.89
CA GLY A 10 4.03 -1.89 3.94
C GLY A 10 4.21 -1.18 5.29
N ALA A 11 5.23 -0.36 5.53
CA ALA A 11 5.37 0.32 6.84
C ALA A 11 5.55 1.84 6.75
N TRP A 12 4.63 2.54 6.10
CA TRP A 12 4.48 3.99 6.25
C TRP A 12 3.83 4.32 7.60
N THR A 13 4.51 3.96 8.69
CA THR A 13 3.98 4.10 10.05
C THR A 13 3.79 5.56 10.50
N SER A 14 4.19 6.54 9.68
CA SER A 14 3.87 7.94 9.91
C SER A 14 3.57 8.71 8.63
N PHE A 15 2.60 9.61 8.73
CA PHE A 15 2.20 10.58 7.71
C PHE A 15 3.41 11.30 7.07
N ASP A 16 4.37 11.74 7.90
CA ASP A 16 5.56 12.44 7.41
C ASP A 16 6.47 11.57 6.53
N ARG A 17 6.58 10.26 6.81
CA ARG A 17 7.35 9.34 5.97
C ARG A 17 6.66 9.13 4.61
N ALA A 18 5.33 9.02 4.62
CA ALA A 18 4.52 8.91 3.42
C ALA A 18 4.68 10.15 2.50
N VAL A 19 4.56 11.35 3.06
CA VAL A 19 4.78 12.60 2.31
C VAL A 19 6.21 12.69 1.76
N ALA A 20 7.22 12.36 2.57
CA ALA A 20 8.62 12.37 2.13
C ALA A 20 8.92 11.36 1.01
N ALA A 21 8.19 10.23 0.96
CA ALA A 21 8.32 9.24 -0.10
C ALA A 21 7.90 9.78 -1.47
N LEU A 22 6.77 10.50 -1.48
CA LEU A 22 6.23 11.16 -2.66
C LEU A 22 7.16 12.29 -3.11
N GLU A 23 7.62 13.12 -2.17
CA GLU A 23 8.56 14.21 -2.45
C GLU A 23 9.87 13.71 -3.07
N LYS A 24 10.45 12.63 -2.51
CA LYS A 24 11.68 12.00 -3.05
C LYS A 24 11.52 11.53 -4.49
N ARG A 25 10.29 11.29 -4.95
CA ARG A 25 9.93 10.88 -6.31
C ARG A 25 9.46 12.06 -7.18
N GLY A 26 9.71 13.29 -6.73
CA GLY A 26 9.43 14.51 -7.47
C GLY A 26 7.94 14.86 -7.54
N ILE A 27 7.15 14.43 -6.55
CA ILE A 27 5.78 14.91 -6.37
C ILE A 27 5.83 16.20 -5.53
N PRO A 28 5.29 17.32 -6.01
CA PRO A 28 5.37 18.58 -5.30
C PRO A 28 4.53 18.55 -4.02
N ILE A 29 5.11 19.04 -2.93
CA ILE A 29 4.47 19.20 -1.62
C ILE A 29 4.25 20.70 -1.36
N PRO A 30 3.17 21.12 -0.67
CA PRO A 30 2.93 22.54 -0.42
C PRO A 30 4.05 23.21 0.39
N ASP A 31 4.48 24.39 -0.01
CA ASP A 31 5.53 25.16 0.70
C ASP A 31 5.20 25.38 2.19
N GLU A 32 3.92 25.58 2.51
CA GLU A 32 3.47 25.75 3.89
C GLU A 32 3.73 24.50 4.76
N TYR A 33 3.65 23.29 4.17
CA TYR A 33 4.02 22.06 4.87
C TYR A 33 5.50 22.08 5.28
N HIS A 34 6.39 22.49 4.37
CA HIS A 34 7.81 22.65 4.66
C HIS A 34 8.06 23.74 5.70
N ALA A 35 7.39 24.89 5.57
CA ALA A 35 7.52 25.99 6.52
C ALA A 35 7.09 25.61 7.93
N LEU A 36 6.05 24.77 8.10
CA LEU A 36 5.63 24.26 9.40
C LEU A 36 6.66 23.29 10.00
N LYS A 37 7.23 22.39 9.18
CA LYS A 37 8.28 21.46 9.61
C LYS A 37 9.56 22.20 10.00
N ALA A 38 9.94 23.23 9.27
CA ALA A 38 11.07 24.10 9.59
C ALA A 38 10.85 24.83 10.92
N ARG A 39 9.69 25.47 11.11
CA ARG A 39 9.31 26.12 12.37
C ARG A 39 9.33 25.17 13.57
N LEU A 40 8.86 23.92 13.40
CA LEU A 40 8.92 22.91 14.46
C LEU A 40 10.36 22.46 14.76
N SER A 41 11.21 22.34 13.73
CA SER A 41 12.62 22.04 13.91
C SER A 41 13.36 23.17 14.64
N GLU A 42 13.06 24.42 14.30
CA GLU A 42 13.59 25.61 14.98
C GLU A 42 13.14 25.65 16.44
N TYR A 43 11.86 25.37 16.70
CA TYR A 43 11.33 25.24 18.07
C TYR A 43 12.10 24.19 18.88
N GLY A 44 12.33 23.00 18.32
CA GLY A 44 13.09 21.94 19.00
C GLY A 44 14.58 22.24 19.18
N ALA A 45 15.13 23.19 18.42
CA ALA A 45 16.52 23.65 18.56
C ALA A 45 16.68 24.76 19.62
N ILE A 46 15.58 25.29 20.16
CA ILE A 46 15.61 26.24 21.29
C ILE A 46 16.21 25.50 22.49
N SER A 47 17.47 25.82 22.79
CA SER A 47 18.24 25.17 23.85
C SER A 47 18.02 25.86 25.21
N THR A 48 19.08 26.38 25.82
CA THR A 48 19.00 27.16 27.07
C THR A 48 19.53 28.58 26.84
N PRO A 49 18.90 29.36 25.93
CA PRO A 49 19.41 30.69 25.56
C PRO A 49 19.41 31.68 26.72
N MET A 50 18.49 31.57 27.68
CA MET A 50 18.46 32.43 28.86
C MET A 50 19.54 32.03 29.87
N ARG A 51 19.89 30.74 29.98
CA ARG A 51 21.07 30.31 30.75
C ARG A 51 22.36 30.93 30.20
N ALA A 52 22.54 30.96 28.88
CA ALA A 52 23.71 31.58 28.26
C ALA A 52 23.75 33.10 28.52
N LYS A 53 22.62 33.80 28.32
CA LYS A 53 22.50 35.24 28.61
C LYS A 53 22.72 35.57 30.09
N LEU A 54 22.29 34.71 31.01
CA LEU A 54 22.55 34.86 32.44
C LEU A 54 24.04 34.77 32.75
N ILE A 55 24.75 33.79 32.18
CA ILE A 55 26.20 33.63 32.36
C ILE A 55 26.93 34.89 31.86
N GLU A 56 26.57 35.39 30.67
CA GLU A 56 27.15 36.61 30.12
C GLU A 56 26.87 37.84 31.01
N ALA A 57 25.63 38.03 31.47
CA ALA A 57 25.26 39.13 32.36
C ALA A 57 26.05 39.13 33.68
N VAL A 58 26.24 37.94 34.28
CA VAL A 58 27.04 37.77 35.50
C VAL A 58 28.51 38.07 35.25
N LEU A 59 29.08 37.59 34.14
CA LEU A 59 30.49 37.83 33.78
C LEU A 59 30.77 39.30 33.44
N ALA A 60 29.84 39.96 32.74
CA ALA A 60 29.95 41.37 32.35
C ALA A 60 29.61 42.34 33.50
N GLY A 61 29.05 41.85 34.61
CA GLY A 61 28.67 42.69 35.76
C GLY A 61 27.51 43.65 35.47
N GLY A 62 26.60 43.27 34.56
CA GLY A 62 25.50 44.14 34.13
C GLY A 62 24.28 43.38 33.63
N GLY A 63 23.16 44.10 33.47
CA GLY A 63 21.87 43.52 33.07
C GLY A 63 20.99 43.10 34.25
N ASP A 64 19.78 42.64 33.92
CA ASP A 64 18.78 42.20 34.90
C ASP A 64 18.99 40.71 35.25
N VAL A 65 19.95 40.48 36.14
CA VAL A 65 20.35 39.13 36.57
C VAL A 65 19.19 38.38 37.25
N GLU A 66 18.29 39.07 37.94
CA GLU A 66 17.18 38.45 38.67
C GLU A 66 16.12 37.89 37.71
N SER A 67 15.74 38.68 36.69
CA SER A 67 14.84 38.22 35.63
C SER A 67 15.46 37.09 34.81
N LEU A 68 16.74 37.23 34.41
CA LEU A 68 17.46 36.20 33.66
C LEU A 68 17.59 34.89 34.44
N ARG A 69 17.81 34.96 35.76
CA ARG A 69 17.86 33.77 36.63
C ARG A 69 16.53 33.04 36.66
N SER A 70 15.42 33.77 36.74
CA SER A 70 14.08 33.19 36.77
C SER A 70 13.73 32.50 35.44
N GLN A 71 14.09 33.12 34.32
CA GLN A 71 13.90 32.56 32.97
C GLN A 71 14.81 31.35 32.72
N ALA A 72 16.08 31.40 33.12
CA ALA A 72 17.01 30.27 33.01
C ALA A 72 16.57 29.06 33.87
N LEU A 73 15.94 29.30 35.03
CA LEU A 73 15.34 28.22 35.82
C LEU A 73 14.12 27.61 35.12
N ALA A 74 13.29 28.42 34.45
CA ALA A 74 12.17 27.90 33.66
C ALA A 74 12.66 26.97 32.53
N GLU A 75 13.81 27.24 31.92
CA GLU A 75 14.44 26.36 30.91
C GLU A 75 14.91 25.00 31.48
N THR A 76 15.04 24.85 32.80
CA THR A 76 15.45 23.57 33.44
C THR A 76 14.28 22.65 33.76
N VAL A 77 13.05 23.16 33.70
CA VAL A 77 11.84 22.37 33.95
C VAL A 77 11.51 21.57 32.69
N THR A 78 11.23 20.27 32.85
CA THR A 78 10.75 19.42 31.74
C THR A 78 9.47 19.98 31.13
N SER A 79 9.54 20.41 29.87
CA SER A 79 8.46 21.01 29.08
C SER A 79 7.62 19.99 28.30
N ARG A 80 7.66 18.71 28.68
CA ARG A 80 7.13 17.59 27.88
C ARG A 80 5.69 17.81 27.40
N GLU A 81 4.80 18.27 28.27
CA GLU A 81 3.39 18.52 27.91
C GLU A 81 3.25 19.63 26.85
N ILE A 82 4.06 20.69 26.96
CA ILE A 82 4.10 21.79 25.99
C ILE A 82 4.66 21.29 24.67
N ASP A 83 5.75 20.52 24.70
CA ASP A 83 6.39 19.97 23.50
C ASP A 83 5.46 19.01 22.76
N GLU A 84 4.76 18.13 23.48
CA GLU A 84 3.75 17.24 22.93
C GLU A 84 2.57 18.05 22.33
N ALA A 85 2.09 19.10 23.01
CA ALA A 85 1.02 19.95 22.50
C ALA A 85 1.42 20.70 21.23
N VAL A 86 2.61 21.30 21.18
CA VAL A 86 3.15 22.01 20.00
C VAL A 86 3.34 21.02 18.84
N GLN A 87 3.96 19.86 19.08
CA GLN A 87 4.14 18.84 18.05
C GLN A 87 2.80 18.36 17.49
N ASN A 88 1.80 18.11 18.33
CA ASN A 88 0.48 17.67 17.89
C ASN A 88 -0.25 18.76 17.09
N ALA A 89 -0.18 20.03 17.51
CA ALA A 89 -0.77 21.14 16.78
C ALA A 89 -0.12 21.32 15.39
N VAL A 90 1.21 21.23 15.30
CA VAL A 90 1.91 21.31 14.00
C VAL A 90 1.56 20.12 13.12
N ARG A 91 1.56 18.88 13.65
CA ARG A 91 1.15 17.69 12.88
C ARG A 91 -0.26 17.80 12.34
N ARG A 92 -1.21 18.31 13.14
CA ARG A 92 -2.59 18.56 12.69
C ARG A 92 -2.61 19.56 11.55
N ARG A 93 -1.92 20.70 11.70
CA ARG A 93 -1.87 21.71 10.63
C ARG A 93 -1.19 21.20 9.35
N CYS A 94 -0.14 20.40 9.47
CA CYS A 94 0.49 19.74 8.32
C CYS A 94 -0.50 18.85 7.55
N ARG A 95 -1.36 18.09 8.26
CA ARG A 95 -2.40 17.26 7.62
C ARG A 95 -3.46 18.11 6.92
N GLU A 96 -3.92 19.19 7.55
CA GLU A 96 -4.89 20.13 6.94
C GLU A 96 -4.33 20.79 5.67
N VAL A 97 -3.06 21.18 5.68
CA VAL A 97 -2.41 21.78 4.50
C VAL A 97 -2.29 20.76 3.38
N TYR A 98 -1.90 19.52 3.72
CA TYR A 98 -1.74 18.45 2.74
C TYR A 98 -3.08 17.96 2.19
N SER A 99 -4.13 17.88 3.00
CA SER A 99 -5.44 17.38 2.56
C SER A 99 -6.03 18.23 1.41
N GLY A 100 -5.69 19.52 1.35
CA GLY A 100 -6.06 20.40 0.24
C GLY A 100 -5.42 20.05 -1.11
N VAL A 101 -4.37 19.23 -1.15
CA VAL A 101 -3.67 18.80 -2.39
C VAL A 101 -3.66 17.28 -2.58
N ALA A 102 -4.16 16.50 -1.63
CA ALA A 102 -3.99 15.05 -1.62
C ALA A 102 -4.60 14.36 -2.85
N ALA A 103 -5.77 14.81 -3.32
CA ALA A 103 -6.42 14.27 -4.51
C ALA A 103 -5.64 14.59 -5.80
N ASP A 104 -5.06 15.79 -5.90
CA ASP A 104 -4.23 16.19 -7.04
C ASP A 104 -2.92 15.39 -7.06
N VAL A 105 -2.32 15.19 -5.89
CA VAL A 105 -1.13 14.34 -5.71
C VAL A 105 -1.41 12.91 -6.15
N TYR A 106 -2.54 12.31 -5.73
CA TYR A 106 -2.96 11.01 -6.22
C TYR A 106 -3.10 11.00 -7.75
N SER A 107 -3.80 11.99 -8.31
CA SER A 107 -4.04 12.08 -9.74
C SER A 107 -2.75 12.19 -10.56
N GLU A 108 -1.74 12.86 -10.03
CA GLU A 108 -0.41 12.94 -10.64
C GLU A 108 0.32 11.59 -10.64
N VAL A 109 0.31 10.87 -9.51
CA VAL A 109 0.91 9.52 -9.42
C VAL A 109 0.16 8.54 -10.33
N ALA A 110 -1.16 8.59 -10.34
CA ALA A 110 -2.03 7.79 -11.20
C ALA A 110 -1.70 7.98 -12.69
N LYS A 111 -1.49 9.22 -13.14
CA LYS A 111 -1.06 9.49 -14.53
C LYS A 111 0.27 8.85 -14.87
N ARG A 112 1.25 8.91 -13.97
CA ARG A 112 2.56 8.26 -14.19
C ARG A 112 2.41 6.74 -14.27
N PHE A 113 1.59 6.17 -13.38
CA PHE A 113 1.26 4.75 -13.40
C PHE A 113 0.60 4.34 -14.73
N ASP A 114 -0.40 5.10 -15.19
CA ASP A 114 -1.09 4.84 -16.46
C ASP A 114 -0.17 4.89 -17.68
N VAL A 115 0.82 5.80 -17.69
CA VAL A 115 1.83 5.87 -18.76
C VAL A 115 2.68 4.60 -18.78
N ALA A 116 3.19 4.16 -17.63
CA ALA A 116 3.97 2.93 -17.53
C ALA A 116 3.13 1.69 -17.89
N ALA A 117 1.86 1.66 -17.47
CA ALA A 117 0.92 0.57 -17.77
C ALA A 117 0.62 0.47 -19.28
N ALA A 118 0.43 1.62 -19.93
CA ALA A 118 0.23 1.69 -21.38
C ALA A 118 1.47 1.21 -22.16
N GLU A 119 2.68 1.60 -21.74
CA GLU A 119 3.91 1.16 -22.39
C GLU A 119 4.16 -0.34 -22.19
N LEU A 120 3.92 -0.86 -20.97
CA LEU A 120 3.99 -2.30 -20.72
C LEU A 120 3.00 -3.07 -21.59
N THR A 121 1.74 -2.64 -21.64
CA THR A 121 0.69 -3.27 -22.46
C THR A 121 1.06 -3.28 -23.95
N LYS A 122 1.67 -2.19 -24.43
CA LYS A 122 2.16 -2.07 -25.80
C LYS A 122 3.31 -3.04 -26.08
N CYS A 123 4.28 -3.16 -25.17
CA CYS A 123 5.39 -4.09 -25.28
C CYS A 123 4.92 -5.55 -25.24
N PHE A 124 4.01 -5.85 -24.32
CA PHE A 124 3.43 -7.19 -24.11
C PHE A 124 2.73 -7.74 -25.36
N LYS A 125 2.08 -6.87 -26.15
CA LYS A 125 1.49 -7.24 -27.47
C LYS A 125 2.52 -7.70 -28.50
N VAL A 126 3.79 -7.36 -28.32
CA VAL A 126 4.90 -7.80 -29.18
C VAL A 126 5.56 -9.05 -28.61
N ILE A 127 5.91 -9.02 -27.31
CA ILE A 127 6.55 -10.11 -26.60
C ILE A 127 6.31 -9.99 -25.10
N SER A 128 6.12 -11.13 -24.42
CA SER A 128 6.04 -11.15 -22.95
C SER A 128 7.38 -10.71 -22.33
N PRO A 129 7.39 -9.80 -21.34
CA PRO A 129 8.61 -9.44 -20.59
C PRO A 129 9.27 -10.62 -19.86
N GLU A 130 8.53 -11.72 -19.69
CA GLU A 130 8.98 -12.99 -19.08
C GLU A 130 9.42 -14.03 -20.13
N ALA A 131 9.41 -13.70 -21.42
CA ALA A 131 9.87 -14.61 -22.48
C ALA A 131 11.31 -15.11 -22.23
N ASP A 132 11.62 -16.31 -22.75
CA ASP A 132 12.96 -16.91 -22.61
C ASP A 132 14.01 -16.00 -23.29
N PRO A 133 15.11 -15.60 -22.61
CA PRO A 133 16.13 -14.75 -23.22
C PRO A 133 16.76 -15.40 -24.45
N ALA A 134 16.81 -16.73 -24.51
CA ALA A 134 17.35 -17.45 -25.66
C ALA A 134 16.54 -17.15 -26.93
N GLU A 135 15.22 -17.07 -26.81
CA GLU A 135 14.32 -16.71 -27.92
C GLU A 135 14.51 -15.25 -28.32
N VAL A 136 14.63 -14.35 -27.34
CA VAL A 136 14.81 -12.90 -27.54
C VAL A 136 16.10 -12.58 -28.29
N ILE A 137 17.21 -13.27 -27.99
CA ILE A 137 18.51 -13.02 -28.63
C ILE A 137 18.41 -13.19 -30.15
N THR A 138 17.68 -14.21 -30.60
CA THR A 138 17.52 -14.53 -32.02
C THR A 138 16.42 -13.74 -32.73
N ALA A 139 15.60 -12.99 -31.99
CA ALA A 139 14.48 -12.22 -32.53
C ALA A 139 14.92 -11.00 -33.36
N ASP A 140 13.97 -10.29 -33.96
CA ASP A 140 14.26 -9.03 -34.66
C ASP A 140 14.54 -7.87 -33.67
N ASP A 141 15.07 -6.75 -34.17
CA ASP A 141 15.37 -5.57 -33.35
C ASP A 141 14.14 -5.01 -32.62
N LYS A 142 12.97 -5.08 -33.27
CA LYS A 142 11.71 -4.60 -32.71
C LYS A 142 11.32 -5.39 -31.46
N THR A 143 11.39 -6.72 -31.54
CA THR A 143 11.06 -7.63 -30.46
C THR A 143 12.05 -7.49 -29.30
N ARG A 144 13.36 -7.40 -29.60
CA ARG A 144 14.38 -7.16 -28.57
C ARG A 144 14.15 -5.86 -27.81
N ARG A 145 13.83 -4.76 -28.50
CA ARG A 145 13.52 -3.48 -27.86
C ARG A 145 12.27 -3.57 -27.01
N ALA A 146 11.18 -4.11 -27.55
CA ALA A 146 9.93 -4.29 -26.81
C ALA A 146 10.13 -5.12 -25.53
N TYR A 147 10.97 -6.15 -25.58
CA TYR A 147 11.33 -6.94 -24.40
C TYR A 147 12.04 -6.10 -23.32
N THR A 148 13.07 -5.33 -23.69
CA THR A 148 13.79 -4.47 -22.74
C THR A 148 12.92 -3.33 -22.20
N ASP A 149 12.15 -2.67 -23.06
CA ASP A 149 11.24 -1.58 -22.69
C ASP A 149 10.10 -2.10 -21.80
N GLY A 150 9.58 -3.30 -22.08
CA GLY A 150 8.59 -3.98 -21.24
C GLY A 150 9.12 -4.29 -19.84
N GLN A 151 10.37 -4.74 -19.71
CA GLN A 151 11.00 -4.95 -18.40
C GLN A 151 11.19 -3.64 -17.61
N ALA A 152 11.59 -2.57 -18.30
CA ALA A 152 11.72 -1.25 -17.69
C ALA A 152 10.35 -0.74 -17.19
N ALA A 153 9.31 -0.86 -18.02
CA ALA A 153 7.94 -0.46 -17.67
C ALA A 153 7.36 -1.30 -16.52
N ALA A 154 7.58 -2.62 -16.50
CA ALA A 154 7.14 -3.49 -15.40
C ALA A 154 7.81 -3.14 -14.07
N LYS A 155 9.12 -2.82 -14.10
CA LYS A 155 9.84 -2.34 -12.92
C LYS A 155 9.29 -0.99 -12.46
N GLU A 156 9.02 -0.07 -13.38
CA GLU A 156 8.45 1.24 -13.07
C GLU A 156 7.06 1.12 -12.44
N LEU A 157 6.21 0.21 -12.93
CA LEU A 157 4.91 -0.08 -12.32
C LEU A 157 5.03 -0.60 -10.88
N SER A 158 5.96 -1.52 -10.62
CA SER A 158 6.22 -2.01 -9.27
C SER A 158 6.73 -0.91 -8.34
N ASP A 159 7.51 0.05 -8.85
CA ASP A 159 7.93 1.22 -8.08
C ASP A 159 6.78 2.21 -7.83
N LEU A 160 5.87 2.35 -8.80
CA LEU A 160 4.76 3.31 -8.75
C LEU A 160 3.56 2.81 -7.96
N VAL A 161 3.30 1.50 -7.89
CA VAL A 161 2.14 0.96 -7.15
C VAL A 161 2.19 1.30 -5.67
N ASP A 162 3.37 1.24 -5.05
CA ASP A 162 3.56 1.64 -3.65
C ASP A 162 3.28 3.14 -3.47
N LEU A 163 3.72 3.99 -4.41
CA LEU A 163 3.45 5.43 -4.35
C LEU A 163 1.97 5.74 -4.58
N LEU A 164 1.32 4.99 -5.46
CA LEU A 164 -0.11 5.14 -5.73
C LEU A 164 -0.93 4.79 -4.49
N GLN A 165 -0.58 3.70 -3.81
CA GLN A 165 -1.17 3.33 -2.53
C GLN A 165 -0.97 4.43 -1.48
N ILE A 166 0.27 4.93 -1.30
CA ILE A 166 0.56 6.00 -0.35
C ILE A 166 -0.29 7.24 -0.65
N ALA A 167 -0.34 7.66 -1.91
CA ALA A 167 -1.09 8.84 -2.30
C ALA A 167 -2.59 8.64 -2.08
N ALA A 168 -3.11 7.43 -2.32
CA ALA A 168 -4.50 7.08 -2.03
C ALA A 168 -4.81 7.12 -0.54
N GLU A 169 -3.97 6.51 0.31
CA GLU A 169 -4.12 6.55 1.77
C GLU A 169 -4.09 7.99 2.30
N LEU A 170 -3.17 8.82 1.80
CA LEU A 170 -3.09 10.24 2.17
C LEU A 170 -4.28 11.08 1.67
N ALA A 171 -4.93 10.65 0.58
CA ALA A 171 -6.18 11.22 0.07
C ALA A 171 -7.43 10.69 0.79
N GLY A 172 -7.28 9.77 1.75
CA GLY A 172 -8.35 9.24 2.57
C GLY A 172 -8.92 7.90 2.13
N ALA A 173 -8.31 7.22 1.16
CA ALA A 173 -8.70 5.85 0.84
C ALA A 173 -8.36 4.90 2.00
N GLU A 174 -9.34 4.09 2.41
CA GLU A 174 -9.16 3.15 3.51
C GLU A 174 -8.55 1.84 3.03
N ARG A 175 -7.43 1.46 3.62
CA ARG A 175 -6.86 0.13 3.43
C ARG A 175 -7.62 -0.90 4.28
N PRO A 176 -8.01 -2.07 3.72
CA PRO A 176 -8.49 -3.19 4.52
C PRO A 176 -7.46 -3.59 5.58
N HIS A 177 -7.93 -4.04 6.75
CA HIS A 177 -7.05 -4.53 7.83
C HIS A 177 -6.02 -3.50 8.32
N ASN A 178 -6.28 -2.19 8.18
CA ASN A 178 -5.38 -1.13 8.65
C ASN A 178 -5.20 -1.10 10.17
N ASP A 179 -6.08 -1.77 10.92
CA ASP A 179 -6.00 -1.95 12.37
C ASP A 179 -5.02 -3.07 12.79
N GLN A 180 -4.56 -3.89 11.85
CA GLN A 180 -3.63 -4.99 12.12
C GLN A 180 -2.21 -4.49 12.36
N PRO A 181 -1.41 -5.19 13.18
CA PRO A 181 -0.01 -4.87 13.36
C PRO A 181 0.74 -5.00 12.03
N ALA A 182 1.69 -4.10 11.77
CA ALA A 182 2.46 -4.04 10.52
C ALA A 182 3.29 -5.31 10.19
N THR A 183 3.39 -6.26 11.13
CA THR A 183 4.07 -7.55 10.95
C THR A 183 3.09 -8.72 10.76
N GLY A 184 1.79 -8.45 10.71
CA GLY A 184 0.76 -9.49 10.58
C GLY A 184 0.48 -9.81 9.12
N GLU A 185 0.25 -11.09 8.81
CA GLU A 185 -0.11 -11.54 7.46
C GLU A 185 -1.34 -10.79 6.90
N LEU A 186 -2.33 -10.49 7.75
CA LEU A 186 -3.52 -9.73 7.36
C LEU A 186 -3.22 -8.29 6.94
N HIS A 187 -2.15 -7.69 7.46
CA HIS A 187 -1.70 -6.36 7.05
C HIS A 187 -1.15 -6.38 5.62
N ASP A 188 -0.30 -7.37 5.30
CA ASP A 188 0.24 -7.56 3.96
C ASP A 188 -0.87 -7.88 2.95
N VAL A 189 -1.84 -8.71 3.34
CA VAL A 189 -3.03 -8.97 2.52
C VAL A 189 -3.83 -7.69 2.29
N GLY A 190 -4.01 -6.84 3.31
CA GLY A 190 -4.71 -5.56 3.17
C GLY A 190 -4.02 -4.61 2.18
N ILE A 191 -2.68 -4.62 2.14
CA ILE A 191 -1.88 -3.91 1.15
C ILE A 191 -2.19 -4.43 -0.25
N ASP A 192 -2.08 -5.74 -0.47
CA ASP A 192 -2.34 -6.35 -1.78
C ASP A 192 -3.78 -6.08 -2.26
N MET A 193 -4.78 -6.17 -1.38
CA MET A 193 -6.19 -5.88 -1.69
C MET A 193 -6.36 -4.44 -2.19
N MET A 194 -5.68 -3.48 -1.54
CA MET A 194 -5.72 -2.08 -1.93
C MET A 194 -4.97 -1.85 -3.25
N GLN A 195 -3.77 -2.40 -3.39
CA GLN A 195 -2.97 -2.25 -4.61
C GLN A 195 -3.68 -2.83 -5.82
N LEU A 196 -4.27 -4.02 -5.72
CA LEU A 196 -5.10 -4.62 -6.78
C LEU A 196 -6.31 -3.74 -7.11
N GLY A 197 -7.06 -3.30 -6.09
CA GLY A 197 -8.23 -2.45 -6.28
C GLY A 197 -7.92 -1.08 -6.89
N LEU A 198 -6.69 -0.57 -6.69
CA LEU A 198 -6.23 0.69 -7.28
C LEU A 198 -5.69 0.55 -8.70
N THR A 199 -5.24 -0.64 -9.12
CA THR A 199 -4.42 -0.79 -10.34
C THR A 199 -4.99 -1.74 -11.39
N VAL A 200 -5.96 -2.58 -11.05
CA VAL A 200 -6.44 -3.64 -11.95
C VAL A 200 -7.96 -3.64 -12.08
N ARG A 201 -8.44 -3.66 -13.32
CA ARG A 201 -9.84 -3.98 -13.65
C ARG A 201 -9.91 -5.36 -14.30
N PHE A 202 -10.69 -6.26 -13.72
CA PHE A 202 -10.84 -7.63 -14.19
C PHE A 202 -12.20 -8.22 -13.79
N ASP A 203 -12.97 -8.67 -14.78
CA ASP A 203 -14.32 -9.23 -14.58
C ASP A 203 -14.33 -10.77 -14.48
N GLY A 204 -13.15 -11.40 -14.43
CA GLY A 204 -13.03 -12.85 -14.40
C GLY A 204 -12.91 -13.45 -12.99
N HIS A 205 -12.36 -14.65 -12.93
CA HIS A 205 -12.29 -15.44 -11.71
C HIS A 205 -11.33 -14.84 -10.67
N VAL A 206 -11.84 -14.47 -9.49
CA VAL A 206 -11.08 -13.78 -8.43
C VAL A 206 -9.83 -14.56 -8.02
N ARG A 207 -9.90 -15.89 -7.91
CA ARG A 207 -8.70 -16.68 -7.59
C ARG A 207 -7.59 -16.54 -8.62
N ARG A 208 -7.93 -16.55 -9.91
CA ARG A 208 -6.92 -16.44 -10.98
C ARG A 208 -6.26 -15.07 -10.98
N LEU A 209 -7.03 -14.03 -10.63
CA LEU A 209 -6.50 -12.68 -10.43
C LEU A 209 -5.45 -12.67 -9.31
N TRP A 210 -5.77 -13.26 -8.16
CA TRP A 210 -4.85 -13.34 -7.01
C TRP A 210 -3.63 -14.22 -7.29
N GLU A 211 -3.80 -15.35 -7.96
CA GLU A 211 -2.68 -16.19 -8.40
C GLU A 211 -1.75 -15.44 -9.36
N SER A 212 -2.32 -14.64 -10.26
CA SER A 212 -1.54 -13.77 -11.18
C SER A 212 -0.85 -12.64 -10.43
N TRP A 213 -1.50 -12.03 -9.44
CA TRP A 213 -0.90 -10.99 -8.59
C TRP A 213 0.26 -11.51 -7.75
N SER A 214 0.08 -12.66 -7.12
CA SER A 214 1.10 -13.32 -6.28
C SER A 214 2.14 -14.10 -7.09
N SER A 215 2.10 -14.02 -8.43
CA SER A 215 3.05 -14.71 -9.28
C SER A 215 4.45 -14.14 -9.08
N ASN A 216 5.34 -14.98 -8.56
CA ASN A 216 6.75 -14.69 -8.39
C ASN A 216 7.54 -15.31 -9.55
N GLY A 217 7.48 -14.67 -10.71
CA GLY A 217 8.37 -14.99 -11.83
C GLY A 217 9.83 -14.63 -11.54
N PRO A 218 10.77 -15.19 -12.33
CA PRO A 218 12.21 -15.04 -12.10
C PRO A 218 12.75 -13.62 -12.31
N ARG A 219 11.94 -12.71 -12.86
CA ARG A 219 12.31 -11.32 -13.13
C ARG A 219 11.40 -10.35 -12.39
N THR A 220 11.93 -9.14 -12.16
CA THR A 220 11.25 -8.05 -11.46
C THR A 220 9.96 -7.68 -12.18
N GLY A 221 8.79 -7.85 -11.54
CA GLY A 221 7.49 -7.39 -12.07
C GLY A 221 6.66 -8.44 -12.83
N SER A 222 6.98 -9.73 -12.69
CA SER A 222 6.25 -10.85 -13.31
C SER A 222 4.73 -10.86 -13.06
N GLN A 223 4.26 -10.34 -11.93
CA GLN A 223 2.84 -10.15 -11.65
C GLN A 223 2.11 -9.37 -12.75
N TRP A 224 2.75 -8.34 -13.32
CA TRP A 224 2.13 -7.51 -14.35
C TRP A 224 1.94 -8.27 -15.66
N SER A 225 2.93 -9.06 -16.05
CA SER A 225 2.83 -9.93 -17.24
C SER A 225 1.74 -10.98 -17.05
N ALA A 226 1.67 -11.63 -15.87
CA ALA A 226 0.64 -12.61 -15.56
C ALA A 226 -0.78 -12.01 -15.59
N LEU A 227 -0.94 -10.78 -15.08
CA LEU A 227 -2.20 -10.04 -15.18
C LEU A 227 -2.61 -9.75 -16.63
N LEU A 228 -1.67 -9.36 -17.49
CA LEU A 228 -1.94 -9.14 -18.92
C LEU A 228 -2.27 -10.44 -19.66
N GLU A 229 -1.62 -11.56 -19.32
CA GLU A 229 -1.95 -12.89 -19.84
C GLU A 229 -3.35 -13.34 -19.44
N LEU A 230 -3.77 -13.00 -18.22
CA LEU A 230 -5.13 -13.23 -17.73
C LEU A 230 -6.18 -12.35 -18.45
N GLY A 231 -5.75 -11.32 -19.18
CA GLY A 231 -6.61 -10.36 -19.86
C GLY A 231 -7.10 -9.23 -18.97
N ALA A 232 -6.45 -9.01 -17.82
CA ALA A 232 -6.76 -7.90 -16.94
C ALA A 232 -6.30 -6.56 -17.55
N THR A 233 -7.03 -5.48 -17.26
CA THR A 233 -6.64 -4.13 -17.65
C THR A 233 -5.87 -3.49 -16.50
N ILE A 234 -4.60 -3.16 -16.73
CA ILE A 234 -3.75 -2.44 -15.77
C ILE A 234 -3.95 -0.94 -16.00
N LYS A 235 -4.53 -0.26 -15.02
CA LYS A 235 -4.77 1.19 -15.03
C LYS A 235 -5.08 1.66 -13.61
N ALA A 236 -4.62 2.85 -13.24
CA ALA A 236 -5.02 3.49 -12.01
C ALA A 236 -6.55 3.76 -11.99
N VAL A 237 -7.19 3.40 -10.89
CA VAL A 237 -8.64 3.58 -10.67
C VAL A 237 -8.89 4.96 -10.04
N PRO A 238 -9.83 5.78 -10.54
CA PRO A 238 -10.21 7.02 -9.86
C PRO A 238 -10.55 6.78 -8.39
N LEU A 239 -10.12 7.67 -7.48
CA LEU A 239 -10.31 7.46 -6.03
C LEU A 239 -11.77 7.33 -5.60
N ASP A 240 -12.68 7.99 -6.29
CA ASP A 240 -14.13 7.91 -6.08
C ASP A 240 -14.73 6.57 -6.55
N GLU A 241 -14.02 5.83 -7.40
CA GLU A 241 -14.37 4.48 -7.86
C GLU A 241 -13.58 3.38 -7.12
N TYR A 242 -12.70 3.75 -6.19
CA TYR A 242 -11.85 2.79 -5.49
C TYR A 242 -12.68 1.81 -4.64
N VAL A 243 -12.48 0.52 -4.90
CA VAL A 243 -12.97 -0.56 -4.07
C VAL A 243 -11.81 -1.55 -3.85
N PRO A 244 -11.45 -1.88 -2.61
CA PRO A 244 -10.43 -2.89 -2.36
C PRO A 244 -10.81 -4.23 -2.99
N GLN A 245 -9.87 -4.88 -3.66
CA GLN A 245 -10.13 -6.17 -4.29
C GLN A 245 -10.19 -7.25 -3.21
N ARG A 246 -11.32 -7.95 -3.07
CA ARG A 246 -11.45 -9.04 -2.08
C ARG A 246 -10.48 -10.19 -2.40
N ARG A 247 -9.94 -10.86 -1.36
CA ARG A 247 -9.20 -12.11 -1.50
C ARG A 247 -10.13 -13.24 -1.99
N ALA A 248 -9.57 -14.17 -2.76
CA ALA A 248 -10.28 -15.40 -3.11
C ALA A 248 -10.56 -16.22 -1.85
N LYS A 249 -11.74 -16.83 -1.76
CA LYS A 249 -12.08 -17.74 -0.67
C LYS A 249 -11.13 -18.95 -0.66
N PRO A 250 -10.81 -19.50 0.53
CA PRO A 250 -9.99 -20.71 0.62
C PRO A 250 -10.67 -21.88 -0.08
N LEU A 251 -9.86 -22.77 -0.65
CA LEU A 251 -10.33 -24.04 -1.21
C LEU A 251 -11.00 -24.89 -0.13
N LEU A 252 -12.11 -25.53 -0.48
CA LEU A 252 -12.84 -26.41 0.43
C LEU A 252 -12.56 -27.87 0.07
N GLU A 253 -12.40 -28.72 1.09
CA GLU A 253 -12.33 -30.17 0.90
C GLU A 253 -13.72 -30.78 1.09
N ARG A 254 -14.26 -31.37 0.02
CA ARG A 254 -15.52 -32.14 0.06
C ARG A 254 -15.19 -33.63 0.00
N ARG A 255 -15.70 -34.39 0.95
CA ARG A 255 -15.64 -35.86 0.90
C ARG A 255 -16.82 -36.37 0.08
N GLU A 256 -16.53 -36.99 -1.05
CA GLU A 256 -17.53 -37.58 -1.93
C GLU A 256 -17.42 -39.10 -1.90
N THR A 257 -18.57 -39.77 -1.82
CA THR A 257 -18.62 -41.22 -1.94
C THR A 257 -18.82 -41.56 -3.41
N VAL A 258 -17.78 -42.10 -4.02
CA VAL A 258 -17.77 -42.49 -5.44
C VAL A 258 -17.84 -44.01 -5.53
N VAL A 259 -18.55 -44.51 -6.55
CA VAL A 259 -18.59 -45.93 -6.87
C VAL A 259 -17.20 -46.37 -7.32
N ASP A 260 -16.66 -47.40 -6.67
CA ASP A 260 -15.41 -48.02 -7.05
C ASP A 260 -15.64 -49.05 -8.17
N GLU A 261 -15.40 -48.62 -9.41
CA GLU A 261 -15.56 -49.42 -10.63
C GLU A 261 -14.36 -50.35 -10.89
N THR A 262 -13.44 -50.51 -9.94
CA THR A 262 -12.23 -51.34 -10.10
C THR A 262 -12.53 -52.82 -10.38
N TYR A 263 -13.77 -53.30 -10.17
CA TYR A 263 -14.23 -54.63 -10.58
C TYR A 263 -15.29 -54.51 -11.69
N GLY A 264 -15.00 -55.08 -12.86
CA GLY A 264 -15.78 -54.91 -14.07
C GLY A 264 -17.14 -55.65 -14.10
N PRO A 265 -18.01 -55.29 -15.06
CA PRO A 265 -19.36 -55.83 -15.21
C PRO A 265 -19.31 -57.25 -15.78
N GLY A 266 -19.14 -58.24 -14.91
CA GLY A 266 -19.13 -59.66 -15.30
C GLY A 266 -19.44 -60.65 -14.18
N ASP A 267 -19.67 -60.18 -12.95
CA ASP A 267 -19.98 -61.02 -11.80
C ASP A 267 -21.39 -60.71 -11.27
N GLU A 268 -22.28 -61.70 -11.30
CA GLU A 268 -23.68 -61.60 -10.84
C GLU A 268 -23.78 -61.33 -9.32
N THR A 269 -22.67 -61.42 -8.58
CA THR A 269 -22.58 -61.07 -7.16
C THR A 269 -22.00 -59.67 -6.88
N TYR A 270 -21.70 -58.88 -7.93
CA TYR A 270 -21.09 -57.57 -7.80
C TYR A 270 -21.95 -56.61 -6.96
N ARG A 271 -21.38 -56.16 -5.85
CA ARG A 271 -21.85 -54.98 -5.12
C ARG A 271 -20.81 -53.88 -5.33
N PRO A 272 -21.18 -52.71 -5.87
CA PRO A 272 -20.25 -51.60 -6.00
C PRO A 272 -19.69 -51.26 -4.63
N ALA A 273 -18.38 -51.41 -4.46
CA ALA A 273 -17.72 -50.92 -3.27
C ALA A 273 -17.78 -49.39 -3.33
N MET A 274 -18.27 -48.77 -2.26
CA MET A 274 -18.28 -47.32 -2.13
C MET A 274 -16.94 -46.89 -1.56
N ARG A 275 -16.20 -46.03 -2.26
CA ARG A 275 -14.98 -45.42 -1.70
C ARG A 275 -15.20 -43.93 -1.49
N THR A 276 -14.74 -43.42 -0.37
CA THR A 276 -14.73 -41.98 -0.12
C THR A 276 -13.49 -41.38 -0.76
N VAL A 277 -13.67 -40.41 -1.65
CA VAL A 277 -12.61 -39.60 -2.25
C VAL A 277 -12.73 -38.18 -1.70
N THR A 278 -11.61 -37.57 -1.36
CA THR A 278 -11.56 -36.13 -1.05
C THR A 278 -11.40 -35.37 -2.36
N VAL A 279 -12.35 -34.48 -2.65
CA VAL A 279 -12.32 -33.59 -3.81
C VAL A 279 -12.10 -32.16 -3.30
N THR A 280 -11.17 -31.45 -3.93
CA THR A 280 -10.92 -30.04 -3.66
C THR A 280 -11.86 -29.20 -4.51
N VAL A 281 -12.69 -28.37 -3.87
CA VAL A 281 -13.74 -27.56 -4.50
C VAL A 281 -13.37 -26.09 -4.39
N ASP A 282 -13.48 -25.37 -5.51
CA ASP A 282 -13.39 -23.93 -5.55
C ASP A 282 -14.75 -23.28 -5.21
N PRO A 283 -14.90 -22.63 -4.04
CA PRO A 283 -16.13 -21.91 -3.71
C PRO A 283 -16.41 -20.69 -4.61
N GLU A 284 -15.48 -20.30 -5.49
CA GLU A 284 -15.67 -19.26 -6.49
C GLU A 284 -16.25 -19.80 -7.82
N ASP A 285 -16.14 -21.10 -8.10
CA ASP A 285 -16.67 -21.76 -9.31
C ASP A 285 -18.11 -22.31 -9.10
N GLU A 286 -18.44 -22.75 -7.89
CA GLU A 286 -19.79 -23.20 -7.55
C GLU A 286 -20.64 -21.99 -7.09
N LEU A 287 -21.92 -21.95 -7.48
CA LEU A 287 -22.95 -21.17 -6.78
C LEU A 287 -23.18 -21.82 -5.40
N VAL A 288 -22.17 -21.77 -4.53
CA VAL A 288 -22.26 -22.30 -3.18
C VAL A 288 -23.29 -21.44 -2.43
N PRO A 289 -24.27 -22.04 -1.73
CA PRO A 289 -25.17 -21.30 -0.86
C PRO A 289 -24.35 -20.42 0.09
N ALA A 290 -24.81 -19.20 0.32
CA ALA A 290 -24.10 -18.22 1.16
C ALA A 290 -23.64 -18.88 2.47
N TRP A 291 -22.33 -18.92 2.66
CA TRP A 291 -21.73 -19.30 3.93
C TRP A 291 -22.26 -18.35 5.01
N ASN A 292 -22.70 -18.89 6.15
CA ASN A 292 -23.02 -18.06 7.31
C ASN A 292 -21.71 -17.39 7.76
N ASP A 293 -21.65 -16.07 7.58
CA ASP A 293 -20.48 -15.22 7.79
C ASP A 293 -20.22 -14.96 9.30
N THR A 294 -20.26 -16.01 10.12
CA THR A 294 -20.05 -15.93 11.57
C THR A 294 -18.58 -15.84 11.99
N ASP A 295 -17.65 -16.02 11.06
CA ASP A 295 -16.20 -16.03 11.33
C ASP A 295 -15.53 -14.64 11.19
N GLY A 296 -16.29 -13.58 10.94
CA GLY A 296 -15.82 -12.20 11.09
C GLY A 296 -14.78 -11.72 10.06
N GLY A 297 -14.59 -12.44 8.95
CA GLY A 297 -13.57 -12.16 7.94
C GLY A 297 -13.90 -11.02 6.96
N PHE A 298 -15.15 -10.60 6.87
CA PHE A 298 -15.56 -9.51 5.97
C PHE A 298 -16.51 -8.56 6.68
N LYS A 299 -16.01 -7.37 7.05
CA LYS A 299 -16.88 -6.24 7.36
C LYS A 299 -17.09 -5.49 6.05
N PRO A 300 -18.31 -5.42 5.48
CA PRO A 300 -18.55 -4.59 4.32
C PRO A 300 -18.14 -3.15 4.66
N VAL A 301 -17.31 -2.57 3.80
CA VAL A 301 -16.92 -1.15 3.89
C VAL A 301 -18.22 -0.35 3.85
N GLN A 302 -18.52 0.37 4.92
CA GLN A 302 -19.63 1.33 4.89
C GLN A 302 -19.29 2.38 3.83
N PRO A 303 -20.26 2.82 3.01
CA PRO A 303 -20.03 3.95 2.11
C PRO A 303 -19.50 5.11 2.94
N ALA A 304 -18.49 5.82 2.42
CA ALA A 304 -17.83 6.91 3.12
C ALA A 304 -18.87 7.85 3.74
N GLY A 305 -19.04 7.72 5.06
CA GLY A 305 -19.82 8.68 5.82
C GLY A 305 -19.11 10.03 5.75
N PRO A 306 -19.82 11.15 5.97
CA PRO A 306 -19.14 12.41 6.20
C PRO A 306 -18.09 12.18 7.29
N VAL A 307 -16.85 12.61 7.03
CA VAL A 307 -15.72 12.50 7.96
C VAL A 307 -16.19 13.06 9.30
N ALA A 308 -16.48 12.18 10.25
CA ALA A 308 -16.85 12.60 11.59
C ALA A 308 -15.65 13.35 12.15
N ASP A 309 -15.88 14.57 12.65
CA ASP A 309 -14.86 15.29 13.40
C ASP A 309 -14.54 14.45 14.66
N PRO A 310 -13.33 13.88 14.79
CA PRO A 310 -12.97 13.06 15.95
C PRO A 310 -12.91 13.90 17.26
N PHE A 311 -13.23 15.19 17.20
CA PHE A 311 -13.28 16.12 18.32
C PHE A 311 -14.67 16.71 18.60
N GLU A 312 -15.76 16.12 18.12
CA GLU A 312 -17.08 16.32 18.76
C GLU A 312 -17.03 15.77 20.19
N THR A 313 -16.53 16.58 21.12
CA THR A 313 -16.71 16.37 22.55
C THR A 313 -18.19 16.48 22.84
N HIS A 314 -18.83 15.37 23.19
CA HIS A 314 -20.13 15.40 23.83
C HIS A 314 -20.03 16.31 25.06
N ALA A 315 -20.75 17.44 24.99
CA ALA A 315 -20.98 18.33 26.11
C ALA A 315 -21.91 17.68 27.15
#